data_AF-A0A1E7R5A9-F1
#
_entry.id   AF-A0A1E7R5A9-F1
#
_cell.length_a   1.000
_cell.length_b   1.000
_cell.length_c   1.000
_cell.angle_alpha   90.00
_cell.angle_beta   90.00
_cell.angle_gamma   90.00
#
_symmetry.space_group_name_H-M   'P 1'
#
loop_
_entity.id
_entity.type
_entity.pdbx_description
1 polymer ?
#
loop_
_entity_poly.entity_id
_entity_poly.type
_entity_poly.pdbx_seq_one_letter_code
_entity_poly.pdbx_strand_id
1 'polypeptide(L)'
;MTYYHVVIEARENLGKHDESREITLFDITDLQSLIPEVIRPYLSKAPLVIEDEIIPFENIDLFSIKQTVLPIQQLIEEEQRELPSNTDITITAFEIFNDRELSQDVTQVIIDLLDH
;
A
#
# COMPACT_ATOMS: atom_id res chain seq x y z
N MET A 1 17.55 -5.84 3.98
CA MET A 1 16.25 -6.56 4.07
C MET A 1 15.25 -5.70 3.31
N THR A 2 14.26 -6.31 2.68
CA THR A 2 13.29 -5.58 1.87
C THR A 2 11.95 -5.56 2.58
N TYR A 3 11.27 -4.42 2.55
CA TYR A 3 9.94 -4.27 3.13
C TYR A 3 8.95 -4.04 2.00
N TYR A 4 7.85 -4.78 2.02
CA TYR A 4 6.75 -4.62 1.09
C TYR A 4 5.60 -3.92 1.80
N HIS A 5 4.89 -3.07 1.07
CA HIS A 5 3.71 -2.38 1.53
C HIS A 5 2.63 -2.55 0.49
N VAL A 6 1.40 -2.80 0.94
CA VAL A 6 0.24 -2.85 0.03
C VAL A 6 -0.55 -1.58 0.23
N VAL A 7 -0.83 -0.88 -0.86
CA VAL A 7 -1.67 0.32 -0.90
C VAL A 7 -2.92 -0.04 -1.70
N ILE A 8 -4.09 0.16 -1.10
CA ILE A 8 -5.38 -0.12 -1.71
C ILE A 8 -6.25 1.11 -1.57
N GLU A 9 -6.72 1.63 -2.69
CA GLU A 9 -7.76 2.66 -2.69
C GLU A 9 -9.08 1.97 -2.99
N ALA A 10 -10.03 2.07 -2.06
CA ALA A 10 -11.34 1.47 -2.17
C ALA A 10 -12.45 2.51 -2.00
N ARG A 11 -13.52 2.38 -2.78
CA ARG A 11 -14.73 3.19 -2.66
C ARG A 11 -15.68 2.62 -1.63
N GLU A 12 -16.08 3.46 -0.70
CA GLU A 12 -17.16 3.18 0.23
C GLU A 12 -18.45 3.83 -0.24
N ASN A 13 -19.45 3.01 -0.54
CA ASN A 13 -20.78 3.46 -0.91
C ASN A 13 -21.58 3.82 0.36
N LEU A 14 -21.35 5.02 0.92
CA LEU A 14 -22.10 5.54 2.08
C LEU A 14 -23.44 6.20 1.68
N GLY A 15 -24.05 5.73 0.60
CA GLY A 15 -25.36 6.19 0.12
C GLY A 15 -25.27 7.38 -0.84
N LYS A 16 -25.29 8.63 -0.35
CA LYS A 16 -25.33 9.84 -1.20
C LYS A 16 -23.96 10.44 -1.53
N HIS A 17 -22.90 9.93 -0.91
CA HIS A 17 -21.53 10.37 -1.11
C HIS A 17 -20.68 9.11 -1.31
N ASP A 18 -20.04 8.99 -2.46
CA ASP A 18 -18.89 8.09 -2.64
C ASP A 18 -17.72 8.73 -1.88
N GLU A 19 -17.18 8.01 -0.90
CA GLU A 19 -15.91 8.37 -0.26
C GLU A 19 -14.85 7.33 -0.66
N SER A 20 -13.65 7.80 -0.97
CA SER A 20 -12.49 6.95 -1.22
C SER A 20 -11.71 6.77 0.08
N ARG A 21 -11.46 5.51 0.45
CA ARG A 21 -10.63 5.14 1.60
C ARG A 21 -9.34 4.51 1.11
N GLU A 22 -8.22 4.97 1.66
CA GLU A 22 -6.92 4.30 1.52
C GLU A 22 -6.74 3.28 2.64
N ILE A 23 -6.35 2.07 2.27
CA ILE A 23 -6.02 0.96 3.18
C ILE A 23 -4.58 0.58 2.88
N THR A 24 -3.74 0.62 3.91
CA THR A 24 -2.32 0.38 3.80
C THR A 24 -1.85 -0.71 4.76
N LEU A 25 -1.19 -1.73 4.20
CA LEU A 25 -0.48 -2.76 4.95
C LEU A 25 1.01 -2.44 4.89
N PHE A 26 1.64 -2.22 6.04
CA PHE A 26 3.03 -1.77 6.11
C PHE A 26 4.00 -2.88 6.53
N ASP A 27 5.26 -2.69 6.15
CA ASP A 27 6.43 -3.40 6.67
C ASP A 27 6.36 -4.93 6.55
N ILE A 28 5.71 -5.43 5.49
CA ILE A 28 5.60 -6.85 5.23
C ILE A 28 6.97 -7.38 4.79
N THR A 29 7.53 -8.29 5.58
CA THR A 29 8.85 -8.89 5.32
C THR A 29 8.77 -10.20 4.54
N ASP A 30 7.63 -10.88 4.59
CA ASP A 30 7.38 -12.11 3.84
C ASP A 30 6.24 -11.92 2.83
N LEU A 31 6.60 -11.64 1.58
CA LEU A 31 5.62 -11.44 0.50
C LEU A 31 4.73 -12.69 0.28
N GLN A 32 5.24 -13.88 0.61
CA GLN A 32 4.49 -15.14 0.44
C GLN A 32 3.21 -15.17 1.27
N SER A 33 3.22 -14.54 2.46
CA SER A 33 2.03 -14.39 3.30
C SER A 33 0.89 -13.60 2.63
N LEU A 34 1.22 -12.62 1.77
CA LEU A 34 0.21 -11.81 1.07
C LEU A 34 -0.41 -12.52 -0.13
N ILE A 35 0.28 -13.54 -0.67
CA ILE A 35 -0.17 -14.22 -1.89
C ILE A 35 -1.58 -14.81 -1.71
N PRO A 36 -1.85 -15.67 -0.72
CA PRO A 36 -3.17 -16.29 -0.59
C PRO A 36 -4.27 -15.31 -0.17
N GLU A 37 -3.95 -14.29 0.63
CA GLU A 37 -4.97 -13.43 1.27
C GLU A 37 -5.28 -12.16 0.49
N VAL A 38 -4.30 -11.63 -0.26
CA VAL A 38 -4.41 -10.33 -0.91
C VAL A 38 -4.20 -10.46 -2.41
N ILE A 39 -3.06 -11.02 -2.83
CA ILE A 39 -2.66 -10.97 -4.25
C ILE A 39 -3.49 -11.91 -5.11
N ARG A 40 -3.70 -13.17 -4.69
CA ARG A 40 -4.54 -14.13 -5.44
C ARG A 40 -6.00 -13.69 -5.53
N PRO A 41 -6.65 -13.23 -4.44
CA PRO A 41 -7.99 -12.68 -4.53
C PRO A 41 -8.06 -11.49 -5.49
N TYR A 42 -7.08 -10.57 -5.45
CA TYR A 42 -7.00 -9.46 -6.41
C TYR A 42 -6.90 -9.94 -7.88
N LEU A 43 -5.98 -10.87 -8.17
CA LEU A 43 -5.80 -11.42 -9.53
C LEU A 43 -7.04 -12.15 -10.06
N SER A 44 -7.73 -12.87 -9.18
CA SER A 44 -8.96 -13.60 -9.52
C SER A 44 -10.22 -12.72 -9.50
N LYS A 45 -10.09 -11.42 -9.20
CA LYS A 45 -11.21 -10.48 -9.04
C LYS A 45 -12.20 -10.88 -7.94
N ALA A 46 -11.72 -11.61 -6.94
CA ALA A 46 -12.49 -11.95 -5.75
C ALA A 46 -12.45 -10.80 -4.73
N PRO A 47 -13.40 -10.75 -3.77
CA PRO A 47 -13.34 -9.81 -2.66
C PRO A 47 -12.06 -9.99 -1.84
N LEU A 48 -11.45 -8.88 -1.43
CA LEU A 48 -10.33 -8.90 -0.49
C LEU A 48 -10.86 -8.97 0.94
N VAL A 49 -10.12 -9.67 1.80
CA VAL A 49 -10.39 -9.70 3.24
C VAL A 49 -9.17 -9.12 3.94
N ILE A 50 -9.32 -7.94 4.52
CA ILE A 50 -8.23 -7.19 5.15
C ILE A 50 -8.71 -6.74 6.53
N GLU A 51 -8.00 -7.13 7.59
CA GLU A 51 -8.35 -6.75 8.97
C GLU A 51 -9.84 -7.01 9.32
N ASP A 52 -10.36 -8.18 8.94
CA ASP A 52 -11.76 -8.59 9.10
C ASP A 52 -12.80 -7.78 8.29
N GLU A 53 -12.35 -6.84 7.45
CA GLU A 53 -13.18 -6.10 6.50
C GLU A 53 -13.19 -6.78 5.13
N ILE A 54 -14.37 -6.87 4.51
CA ILE A 54 -14.54 -7.43 3.16
C ILE A 54 -14.67 -6.28 2.17
N ILE A 55 -13.73 -6.20 1.23
CA ILE A 55 -13.70 -5.18 0.19
C ILE A 55 -14.07 -5.85 -1.15
N PRO A 56 -15.24 -5.54 -1.73
CA PRO A 56 -15.60 -6.02 -3.05
C PRO A 56 -14.59 -5.56 -4.11
N PHE A 57 -14.20 -6.44 -5.03
CA PHE A 57 -13.25 -6.09 -6.09
C PHE A 57 -13.72 -4.90 -6.94
N GLU A 58 -15.03 -4.78 -7.17
CA GLU A 58 -15.63 -3.67 -7.92
C GLU A 58 -15.47 -2.30 -7.25
N ASN A 59 -15.17 -2.29 -5.95
CA ASN A 59 -14.93 -1.08 -5.18
C ASN A 59 -13.44 -0.73 -5.12
N ILE A 60 -12.53 -1.57 -5.63
CA ILE A 60 -11.09 -1.30 -5.61
C ILE A 60 -10.72 -0.45 -6.82
N ASP A 61 -10.32 0.79 -6.59
CA ASP A 61 -9.88 1.73 -7.64
C ASP A 61 -8.38 1.64 -7.89
N LEU A 62 -7.59 1.40 -6.82
CA LEU A 62 -6.14 1.23 -6.89
C LEU A 62 -5.70 0.02 -6.07
N PHE A 63 -4.77 -0.74 -6.61
CA PHE A 63 -4.01 -1.74 -5.88
C PHE A 63 -2.54 -1.59 -6.27
N SER A 64 -1.67 -1.46 -5.27
CA SER A 64 -0.24 -1.33 -5.50
C SER A 64 0.57 -2.02 -4.43
N ILE A 65 1.67 -2.64 -4.84
CA ILE A 65 2.67 -3.22 -3.95
C ILE A 65 3.91 -2.34 -4.07
N LYS A 66 4.21 -1.61 -2.99
CA LYS A 66 5.39 -0.77 -2.85
C LYS A 66 6.50 -1.52 -2.14
N GLN A 67 7.74 -1.20 -2.48
CA GLN A 67 8.92 -1.79 -1.89
C GLN A 67 9.82 -0.69 -1.33
N THR A 68 10.27 -0.83 -0.08
CA THR A 68 11.22 0.08 0.56
C THR A 68 12.42 -0.67 1.15
N VAL A 69 13.50 0.08 1.42
CA VAL A 69 14.74 -0.44 2.01
C VAL A 69 14.73 -0.46 3.54
N LEU A 70 13.87 0.33 4.16
CA LEU A 70 13.67 0.47 5.60
C LEU A 70 12.17 0.45 5.93
N PRO A 71 11.80 0.17 7.19
CA PRO A 71 10.42 0.27 7.64
C PRO A 71 9.83 1.65 7.40
N ILE A 72 8.54 1.74 7.11
CA ILE A 72 7.88 2.99 6.71
C ILE A 72 8.03 4.08 7.77
N GLN A 73 7.93 3.72 9.06
CA GLN A 73 8.02 4.67 10.15
C GLN A 73 9.42 5.29 10.25
N GLN A 74 10.46 4.50 10.01
CA GLN A 74 11.84 5.01 10.04
C GLN A 74 12.08 6.00 8.89
N LEU A 75 11.58 5.68 7.70
CA LEU A 75 11.67 6.57 6.54
C LEU A 75 10.96 7.90 6.80
N ILE A 76 9.76 7.86 7.39
CA ILE A 76 9.02 9.05 7.80
C ILE A 76 9.83 9.89 8.80
N GLU A 77 10.42 9.26 9.81
CA GLU A 77 11.22 9.95 10.83
C GLU A 77 12.49 10.60 10.25
N GLU A 78 13.15 9.93 9.31
CA GLU A 78 14.34 10.44 8.64
C GLU A 78 14.01 11.66 7.78
N GLU A 79 12.98 11.56 6.92
CA GLU A 79 12.51 12.68 6.10
C GLU A 79 12.02 13.86 6.95
N GLN A 80 11.24 13.58 8.01
CA GLN A 80 10.75 14.62 8.91
C GLN A 80 11.89 15.37 9.63
N ARG A 81 13.02 14.71 9.88
CA ARG A 81 14.21 15.31 10.51
C ARG A 81 15.01 16.18 9.55
N GLU A 82 15.00 15.85 8.26
CA GLU A 82 15.66 16.64 7.21
C GLU A 82 14.92 17.96 6.95
N LEU A 83 13.62 18.01 7.25
CA LEU A 83 12.83 19.22 7.13
C LEU A 83 13.34 20.35 8.05
N PRO A 84 13.38 21.61 7.56
CA PRO A 84 13.69 22.75 8.39
C PRO A 84 12.69 22.86 9.54
N SER A 85 13.15 23.19 10.75
CA SER A 85 12.30 23.25 11.95
C SER A 85 11.13 24.26 11.90
N ASN A 86 11.10 25.15 10.90
CA ASN A 86 10.02 26.10 10.65
C ASN A 86 9.00 25.61 9.62
N THR A 87 9.06 24.34 9.23
CA THR A 87 8.19 23.75 8.23
C THR A 87 7.01 23.07 8.90
N ASP A 88 5.80 23.57 8.63
CA ASP A 88 4.54 23.00 9.11
C ASP A 88 4.07 21.86 8.18
N ILE A 89 4.98 20.95 7.84
CA ILE A 89 4.71 19.78 6.98
C ILE A 89 4.97 18.53 7.80
N THR A 90 3.97 17.66 7.84
CA THR A 90 4.05 16.33 8.46
C THR A 90 4.26 15.30 7.37
N ILE A 91 5.41 14.63 7.39
CA ILE A 91 5.70 13.55 6.45
C ILE A 91 4.79 12.36 6.74
N THR A 92 4.19 11.82 5.69
CA THR A 92 3.33 10.63 5.76
C THR A 92 3.84 9.51 4.87
N ALA A 93 3.30 8.30 5.04
CA ALA A 93 3.64 7.16 4.17
C ALA A 93 3.38 7.46 2.69
N PHE A 94 2.36 8.27 2.39
CA PHE A 94 2.06 8.71 1.03
C PHE A 94 3.24 9.47 0.38
N GLU A 95 3.88 10.38 1.12
CA GLU A 95 5.05 11.10 0.61
C GLU A 95 6.23 10.17 0.36
N ILE A 96 6.48 9.22 1.28
CA ILE A 96 7.50 8.19 1.08
C ILE A 96 7.22 7.34 -0.16
N PHE A 97 5.97 6.96 -0.40
CA PHE A 97 5.59 6.15 -1.56
C PHE A 97 5.65 6.89 -2.89
N ASN A 98 5.55 8.22 -2.87
CA ASN A 98 5.69 9.06 -4.04
C ASN A 98 7.15 9.41 -4.35
N ASP A 99 8.05 9.20 -3.38
CA ASP A 99 9.49 9.36 -3.57
C ASP A 99 10.13 8.11 -4.20
N ARG A 100 10.77 8.29 -5.36
CA ARG A 100 11.37 7.20 -6.14
C ARG A 100 12.71 6.71 -5.58
N GLU A 101 13.35 7.50 -4.73
CA GLU A 101 14.60 7.11 -4.05
C GLU A 101 14.28 6.24 -2.83
N LEU A 102 13.14 6.47 -2.17
CA LEU A 102 12.73 5.75 -0.96
C LEU A 102 11.81 4.56 -1.23
N SER A 103 11.04 4.59 -2.32
CA SER A 103 10.04 3.57 -2.67
C SER A 103 10.06 3.18 -4.14
N GLN A 104 9.82 1.90 -4.42
CA GLN A 104 9.63 1.37 -5.77
C GLN A 104 8.28 0.68 -5.90
N ASP A 105 7.57 0.93 -6.99
CA ASP A 105 6.37 0.16 -7.33
C ASP A 105 6.78 -1.16 -7.98
N VAL A 106 6.47 -2.27 -7.31
CA VAL A 106 6.78 -3.63 -7.77
C VAL A 106 5.54 -4.43 -8.13
N THR A 107 4.36 -3.78 -8.15
CA THR A 107 3.06 -4.41 -8.37
C THR A 107 3.09 -5.33 -9.58
N GLN A 108 3.52 -4.80 -10.74
CA GLN A 108 3.49 -5.57 -11.97
C GLN A 108 4.53 -6.70 -11.98
N VAL A 109 5.71 -6.47 -11.40
CA VAL A 109 6.74 -7.51 -11.27
C VAL A 109 6.20 -8.68 -10.45
N ILE A 110 5.54 -8.41 -9.33
CA ILE A 110 4.96 -9.46 -8.49
C ILE A 110 3.82 -10.18 -9.20
N ILE A 111 2.95 -9.45 -9.90
CA ILE A 111 1.85 -10.04 -10.67
C ILE A 111 2.38 -10.97 -11.76
N ASP A 112 3.33 -10.51 -12.59
CA ASP A 112 3.94 -11.32 -13.65
C ASP A 112 4.60 -12.60 -13.09
N LEU A 113 5.25 -12.50 -11.93
CA LEU A 113 5.87 -13.67 -11.27
C LEU A 113 4.86 -14.72 -10.80
N LEU A 114 3.61 -14.33 -10.54
CA LEU A 114 2.56 -15.22 -10.04
C LEU A 114 1.62 -15.75 -11.11
N ASP A 115 1.59 -15.12 -12.29
CA ASP A 115 0.81 -15.56 -13.45
C ASP A 115 1.51 -16.69 -14.25
N HIS A 116 2.77 -16.99 -13.93
CA HIS A 116 3.60 -18.02 -14.56
C HIS A 116 3.61 -19.39 -13.87
#